data_AF-A0A6G1RKK7-F1
#
_entry.id   AF-A0A6G1RKK7-F1
#
_cell.length_a   1.000
_cell.length_b   1.000
_cell.length_c   1.000
_cell.angle_alpha   90.00
_cell.angle_beta   90.00
_cell.angle_gamma   90.00
#
_symmetry.space_group_name_H-M   'P 1'
#
loop_
_entity.id
_entity.type
_entity.pdbx_description
1 polymer ?
#
loop_
_entity_poly.entity_id
_entity_poly.type
_entity_poly.pdbx_seq_one_letter_code
_entity_poly.pdbx_strand_id
1 'polypeptide(L)'
;LGDDWLDVAAGGPLMCAYKLCKVEFRYWGMQSKIEQFIHDVGLRKVMLRAHRQAWCWQDEWTDLTMEDIRQLEEETARMLAQKMAKCGDAEEPPAAGPSPEGRPEPGGASGQEGPETQGVGDASPDDSFAKHSCVRAYFSDLH
;
A
#
# COMPACT_ATOMS: atom_id res chain seq x y z
N LEU A 1 4.47 8.44 26.47
CA LEU A 1 5.73 8.84 27.13
C LEU A 1 5.67 10.35 27.32
N GLY A 2 5.97 10.85 28.53
CA GLY A 2 6.07 12.30 28.79
C GLY A 2 7.34 12.88 28.18
N ASP A 3 7.53 14.20 28.28
CA ASP A 3 8.66 14.88 27.64
C ASP A 3 10.03 14.47 28.24
N ASP A 4 10.08 14.12 29.52
CA ASP A 4 11.31 13.72 30.25
C ASP A 4 11.63 12.21 30.11
N TRP A 5 11.05 11.52 29.12
CA TRP A 5 11.18 10.07 29.00
C TRP A 5 12.63 9.58 28.80
N LEU A 6 13.49 10.41 28.22
CA LEU A 6 14.91 10.08 28.02
C LEU A 6 15.66 9.99 29.35
N ASP A 7 15.42 10.91 30.27
CA ASP A 7 16.06 10.92 31.59
C ASP A 7 15.61 9.72 32.43
N VAL A 8 14.33 9.35 32.31
CA VAL A 8 13.78 8.14 32.94
C VAL A 8 14.38 6.87 32.34
N ALA A 9 14.56 6.84 31.01
CA ALA A 9 15.11 5.68 30.30
C ALA A 9 16.62 5.49 30.51
N ALA A 10 17.36 6.53 30.94
CA ALA A 10 18.80 6.48 31.13
C ALA A 10 19.26 5.41 32.16
N GLY A 11 18.37 4.98 33.06
CA GLY A 11 18.62 3.90 34.02
C GLY A 11 18.19 2.49 33.56
N GLY A 12 17.63 2.34 32.35
CA GLY A 12 17.06 1.09 31.84
C GLY A 12 17.57 0.71 30.45
N PRO A 13 17.11 -0.43 29.89
CA PRO A 13 17.51 -0.86 28.55
C PRO A 13 16.96 0.09 27.47
N LEU A 14 17.87 0.65 26.67
CA LEU A 14 17.55 1.53 25.54
C LEU A 14 18.19 0.96 24.27
N MET A 15 17.43 0.96 23.17
CA MET A 15 17.91 0.54 21.85
C MET A 15 17.59 1.61 20.80
N CYS A 16 18.47 1.73 19.80
CA CYS A 16 18.28 2.60 18.65
C CYS A 16 18.35 1.77 17.37
N ALA A 17 17.39 1.95 16.46
CA ALA A 17 17.41 1.33 15.14
C ALA A 17 17.70 2.36 14.05
N TYR A 18 18.82 2.20 13.34
CA TYR A 18 19.20 3.06 12.21
C TYR A 18 18.68 2.47 10.90
N LYS A 19 17.58 3.02 10.38
CA LYS A 19 16.95 2.54 9.13
C LYS A 19 17.37 3.42 7.95
N LEU A 20 18.38 2.97 7.21
CA LEU A 20 18.79 3.63 5.97
C LEU A 20 17.84 3.22 4.83
N CYS A 21 16.98 4.13 4.41
CA CYS A 21 16.08 3.90 3.27
C CYS A 21 16.61 4.59 2.02
N LYS A 22 16.63 3.86 0.90
CA LYS A 22 16.86 4.41 -0.42
C LYS A 22 15.62 4.12 -1.27
N VAL A 23 15.01 5.16 -1.81
CA VAL A 23 13.94 5.05 -2.81
C VAL A 23 14.52 5.35 -4.18
N GLU A 24 14.17 4.54 -5.17
CA GLU A 24 14.55 4.76 -6.56
C GLU A 24 13.30 4.58 -7.42
N PHE A 25 12.88 5.66 -8.09
CA PHE A 25 11.69 5.66 -8.94
C PHE A 25 12.03 6.20 -10.33
N ARG A 26 12.29 5.29 -11.27
CA ARG A 26 12.68 5.64 -12.64
C ARG A 26 11.46 5.86 -13.53
N TYR A 27 10.94 7.07 -13.53
CA TYR A 27 9.85 7.46 -14.44
C TYR A 27 10.02 8.90 -14.89
N TRP A 28 9.83 9.12 -16.20
CA TRP A 28 10.04 10.42 -16.80
C TRP A 28 9.06 11.46 -16.25
N GLY A 29 9.59 12.63 -15.89
CA GLY A 29 8.80 13.78 -15.43
C GLY A 29 8.26 13.69 -13.99
N MET A 30 8.41 12.57 -13.28
CA MET A 30 7.84 12.41 -11.93
C MET A 30 8.79 11.83 -10.86
N GLN A 31 10.02 11.46 -11.23
CA GLN A 31 11.01 10.85 -10.32
C GLN A 31 11.09 11.55 -8.95
N SER A 32 11.56 12.80 -8.91
CA SER A 32 11.83 13.49 -7.64
C SER A 32 10.57 13.68 -6.78
N LYS A 33 9.43 13.98 -7.42
CA LYS A 33 8.15 14.19 -6.72
C LYS A 33 7.68 12.90 -6.04
N ILE A 34 7.79 11.77 -6.74
CA ILE A 34 7.36 10.47 -6.21
C ILE A 34 8.37 9.92 -5.20
N GLU A 35 9.67 10.02 -5.46
CA GLU A 35 10.69 9.59 -4.49
C GLU A 35 10.55 10.34 -3.16
N GLN A 36 10.36 11.66 -3.22
CA GLN A 36 10.15 12.48 -2.03
C GLN A 36 8.83 12.13 -1.31
N PHE A 37 7.76 11.91 -2.05
CA PHE A 37 6.49 11.45 -1.48
C PHE A 37 6.64 10.11 -0.75
N ILE A 38 7.32 9.13 -1.36
CA ILE A 38 7.55 7.82 -0.73
C ILE A 38 8.38 7.98 0.54
N HIS A 39 9.42 8.81 0.54
CA HIS A 39 10.22 9.06 1.74
C HIS A 39 9.41 9.71 2.87
N ASP A 40 8.75 10.83 2.59
CA ASP A 40 8.13 11.66 3.64
C ASP A 40 6.75 11.18 4.07
N VAL A 41 5.97 10.61 3.16
CA VAL A 41 4.60 10.15 3.42
C VAL A 41 4.55 8.64 3.61
N GLY A 42 5.22 7.87 2.75
CA GLY A 42 5.23 6.42 2.84
C GLY A 42 6.06 5.94 4.04
N LEU A 43 7.37 5.99 3.88
CA LEU A 43 8.32 5.38 4.81
C LEU A 43 8.29 6.05 6.18
N ARG A 44 8.46 7.37 6.26
CA ARG A 44 8.55 8.08 7.55
C ARG A 44 7.29 7.85 8.41
N LYS A 45 6.10 8.01 7.82
CA LYS A 45 4.84 7.88 8.59
C LYS A 45 4.54 6.43 8.95
N VAL A 46 4.79 5.48 8.05
CA VAL A 46 4.57 4.05 8.34
C VAL A 46 5.52 3.58 9.44
N MET A 47 6.81 3.92 9.35
CA MET A 47 7.77 3.58 10.39
C MET A 47 7.38 4.17 11.73
N LEU A 48 7.03 5.46 11.79
CA LEU A 48 6.62 6.08 13.06
C LEU A 48 5.41 5.40 13.68
N ARG A 49 4.39 5.07 12.87
CA ARG A 49 3.20 4.37 13.35
C ARG A 49 3.52 2.96 13.84
N ALA A 50 4.31 2.21 13.07
CA ALA A 50 4.71 0.86 13.42
C ALA A 50 5.49 0.81 14.75
N HIS A 51 6.44 1.73 15.00
CA HIS A 51 7.17 1.76 16.27
C HIS A 51 6.28 2.14 17.45
N ARG A 52 5.29 3.04 17.26
CA ARG A 52 4.31 3.35 18.30
C ARG A 52 3.46 2.13 18.63
N GLN A 53 3.03 1.37 17.61
CA GLN A 53 2.28 0.14 17.81
C GLN A 53 3.12 -0.91 18.54
N ALA A 54 4.35 -1.16 18.07
CA ALA A 54 5.27 -2.09 18.71
C ALA A 54 5.56 -1.73 20.18
N TRP A 55 5.66 -0.42 20.47
CA TRP A 55 5.81 0.06 21.84
C TRP A 55 4.59 -0.26 22.70
N CYS A 56 3.38 -0.04 22.18
CA CYS A 56 2.13 -0.32 22.89
C CYS A 56 1.85 -1.82 23.06
N TRP A 57 2.42 -2.68 22.23
CA TRP A 57 2.26 -4.14 22.29
C TRP A 57 3.39 -4.84 23.04
N GLN A 58 4.26 -4.10 23.75
CA GLN A 58 5.42 -4.69 24.44
C GLN A 58 5.06 -5.85 25.37
N ASP A 59 4.00 -5.69 26.14
CA ASP A 59 3.48 -6.69 27.06
C ASP A 59 3.06 -8.00 26.39
N GLU A 60 2.73 -7.98 25.09
CA GLU A 60 2.34 -9.18 24.35
C GLU A 60 3.54 -10.02 23.89
N TRP A 61 4.73 -9.41 23.76
CA TRP A 61 5.90 -10.10 23.16
C TRP A 61 7.14 -10.20 24.05
N THR A 62 7.28 -9.41 25.11
CA THR A 62 8.51 -9.39 25.94
C THR A 62 8.84 -10.74 26.60
N ASP A 63 7.82 -11.55 26.87
CA ASP A 63 7.96 -12.84 27.56
C ASP A 63 7.98 -14.05 26.61
N LEU A 64 7.91 -13.82 25.29
CA LEU A 64 7.93 -14.89 24.30
C LEU A 64 9.32 -15.49 24.12
N THR A 65 9.39 -16.81 23.99
CA THR A 65 10.62 -17.48 23.56
C THR A 65 10.78 -17.41 22.05
N MET A 66 11.99 -17.63 21.54
CA MET A 66 12.23 -17.73 20.09
C MET A 66 11.44 -18.87 19.43
N GLU A 67 11.05 -19.90 20.18
CA GLU A 67 10.21 -20.98 19.68
C GLU A 67 8.77 -20.52 19.50
N ASP A 68 8.22 -19.78 20.49
CA ASP A 68 6.87 -19.19 20.38
C ASP A 68 6.78 -18.22 19.19
N ILE A 69 7.84 -17.42 18.97
CA ILE A 69 7.93 -16.50 17.83
C ILE A 69 7.85 -17.28 16.50
N ARG A 70 8.59 -18.40 16.36
CA ARG A 70 8.56 -19.22 15.14
C ARG A 70 7.19 -19.81 14.86
N GLN A 71 6.51 -20.31 15.90
CA GLN A 71 5.15 -20.84 15.76
C GLN A 71 4.16 -19.73 15.36
N LEU A 72 4.27 -18.56 15.98
CA LEU A 72 3.46 -17.39 15.63
C LEU A 72 3.68 -16.92 14.18
N GLU A 73 4.93 -16.92 13.71
CA GLU A 73 5.28 -16.62 12.32
C GLU A 73 4.64 -17.62 11.34
N GLU A 74 4.69 -18.92 11.64
CA GLU A 74 4.08 -19.97 10.81
C GLU A 74 2.55 -19.82 10.75
N GLU A 75 1.90 -19.64 11.91
CA GLU A 75 0.45 -19.44 11.99
C GLU A 75 0.02 -18.18 11.25
N THR A 76 0.75 -17.08 11.42
CA THR A 76 0.48 -15.80 10.75
C THR A 76 0.65 -15.93 9.25
N ALA A 77 1.72 -16.57 8.78
CA ALA A 77 1.95 -16.82 7.36
C ALA A 77 0.80 -17.64 6.75
N ARG A 78 0.37 -18.71 7.44
CA ARG A 78 -0.77 -19.54 7.01
C ARG A 78 -2.06 -18.72 6.94
N MET A 79 -2.37 -17.94 7.98
CA MET A 79 -3.58 -17.11 8.02
C MET A 79 -3.58 -16.02 6.95
N LEU A 80 -2.44 -15.38 6.72
CA LEU A 80 -2.28 -14.35 5.68
C LEU A 80 -2.49 -14.95 4.29
N ALA A 81 -1.87 -16.09 4.00
CA ALA A 81 -2.05 -16.80 2.73
C ALA A 81 -3.53 -17.14 2.47
N GLN A 82 -4.25 -17.65 3.49
CA GLN A 82 -5.67 -17.96 3.37
C GLN A 82 -6.53 -16.72 3.11
N LYS A 83 -6.24 -15.60 3.78
CA LYS A 83 -6.98 -14.33 3.56
C LYS A 83 -6.74 -13.77 2.17
N MET A 84 -5.51 -13.84 1.67
CA MET A 84 -5.16 -13.37 0.32
C MET A 84 -5.81 -14.23 -0.76
N ALA A 85 -5.84 -15.56 -0.59
CA ALA A 85 -6.53 -16.46 -1.52
C ALA A 85 -8.03 -16.16 -1.62
N LYS A 86 -8.70 -15.94 -0.48
CA LYS A 86 -10.14 -15.60 -0.44
C LYS A 86 -10.49 -14.26 -1.09
N CYS A 87 -9.53 -13.36 -1.26
CA CYS A 87 -9.75 -12.06 -1.87
C CYS A 87 -9.64 -12.10 -3.42
N GLY A 88 -9.13 -13.20 -4.00
CA GLY A 88 -8.92 -13.34 -5.44
C GLY A 88 -10.12 -13.84 -6.25
N ASP A 89 -11.17 -14.35 -5.61
CA ASP A 89 -12.30 -15.03 -6.28
C ASP A 89 -13.52 -14.12 -6.55
N ALA A 90 -13.37 -12.79 -6.44
CA ALA A 90 -14.48 -11.83 -6.53
C ALA A 90 -14.57 -11.06 -7.88
N GLU A 91 -14.01 -11.60 -8.96
CA GLU A 91 -14.13 -11.02 -10.31
C GLU A 91 -14.59 -12.07 -11.33
N GLU A 92 -15.91 -12.23 -11.46
CA GLU A 92 -16.56 -12.84 -12.63
C GLU A 92 -17.66 -11.85 -13.08
N PRO A 93 -17.48 -11.13 -14.20
CA PRO A 93 -18.51 -10.25 -14.74
C PRO A 93 -19.64 -11.09 -15.37
N PRO A 94 -20.93 -10.86 -15.02
CA PRO A 94 -22.01 -11.62 -15.63
C PRO A 94 -22.10 -11.32 -17.14
N ALA A 95 -21.92 -12.39 -17.91
CA ALA A 95 -21.99 -12.42 -19.36
C ALA A 95 -23.31 -11.86 -19.91
N ALA A 96 -23.19 -11.11 -21.01
CA ALA A 96 -24.27 -10.53 -21.78
C ALA A 96 -25.33 -11.54 -22.26
N GLY A 97 -26.60 -11.12 -22.24
CA GLY A 97 -27.73 -11.78 -22.89
C GLY A 97 -28.59 -10.79 -23.70
N PRO A 98 -29.35 -11.25 -24.72
CA PRO A 98 -29.55 -10.53 -25.99
C PRO A 98 -30.80 -9.64 -26.08
N SER A 99 -30.74 -8.68 -27.02
CA SER A 99 -31.81 -7.77 -27.49
C SER A 99 -33.01 -8.50 -28.14
N PRO A 100 -34.24 -7.91 -28.20
CA PRO A 100 -34.69 -7.30 -29.47
C PRO A 100 -35.62 -6.07 -29.38
N GLU A 101 -35.80 -5.45 -30.56
CA GLU A 101 -36.42 -4.16 -30.92
C GLU A 101 -37.94 -3.94 -30.70
N GLY A 102 -38.34 -2.65 -30.67
CA GLY A 102 -39.74 -2.19 -30.89
C GLY A 102 -39.95 -0.65 -30.85
N ARG A 103 -39.97 -0.01 -32.03
CA ARG A 103 -40.20 1.43 -32.43
C ARG A 103 -41.71 1.87 -32.36
N PRO A 104 -42.23 3.12 -32.64
CA PRO A 104 -41.71 4.50 -32.98
C PRO A 104 -42.26 5.78 -32.23
N GLU A 105 -41.44 6.85 -32.23
CA GLU A 105 -41.61 8.30 -32.61
C GLU A 105 -43.00 8.92 -32.92
N PRO A 106 -43.27 10.25 -32.70
CA PRO A 106 -42.60 11.33 -33.48
C PRO A 106 -42.45 12.78 -32.91
N GLY A 107 -41.46 13.48 -33.49
CA GLY A 107 -41.46 14.94 -33.78
C GLY A 107 -40.32 15.71 -33.09
N GLY A 108 -39.44 16.49 -33.71
CA GLY A 108 -39.29 17.00 -35.07
C GLY A 108 -38.72 18.42 -35.01
N ALA A 109 -37.44 18.64 -35.34
CA ALA A 109 -36.88 19.90 -35.87
C ALA A 109 -35.39 19.72 -36.23
N SER A 110 -35.05 20.20 -37.43
CA SER A 110 -33.78 20.02 -38.14
C SER A 110 -32.75 21.13 -37.83
N GLY A 111 -31.46 20.76 -37.87
CA GLY A 111 -30.31 21.67 -37.96
C GLY A 111 -28.97 20.91 -37.96
N GLN A 112 -28.38 20.69 -39.14
CA GLN A 112 -26.96 20.31 -39.37
C GLN A 112 -26.18 21.60 -39.75
N GLU A 113 -24.87 21.79 -39.58
CA GLU A 113 -23.68 20.92 -39.82
C GLU A 113 -22.50 21.26 -38.85
N GLY A 114 -21.56 20.30 -38.66
CA GLY A 114 -20.32 20.42 -37.83
C GLY A 114 -19.09 20.88 -38.62
N PRO A 115 -17.83 20.42 -38.33
CA PRO A 115 -17.34 19.56 -37.24
C PRO A 115 -16.04 20.09 -36.54
N GLU A 116 -15.65 19.51 -35.39
CA GLU A 116 -14.33 18.88 -35.19
C GLU A 116 -14.13 18.40 -33.74
N THR A 117 -13.71 17.14 -33.66
CA THR A 117 -13.57 16.27 -32.48
C THR A 117 -12.14 16.29 -31.95
N GLN A 118 -11.94 16.17 -30.63
CA GLN A 118 -10.88 15.33 -30.07
C GLN A 118 -11.23 14.90 -28.63
N GLY A 119 -11.30 13.58 -28.46
CA GLY A 119 -11.88 12.90 -27.31
C GLY A 119 -10.95 12.83 -26.10
N VAL A 120 -11.59 12.93 -24.93
CA VAL A 120 -11.02 12.50 -23.66
C VAL A 120 -11.17 10.98 -23.61
N GLY A 121 -10.11 10.28 -24.03
CA GLY A 121 -9.94 8.85 -23.78
C GLY A 121 -9.48 8.66 -22.35
N ASP A 122 -10.33 7.99 -21.57
CA ASP A 122 -10.08 7.53 -20.22
C ASP A 122 -8.84 6.61 -20.21
N ALA A 123 -7.74 7.09 -19.66
CA ALA A 123 -6.50 6.32 -19.55
C ALA A 123 -6.65 5.35 -18.39
N SER A 124 -7.09 4.14 -18.72
CA SER A 124 -7.06 2.94 -17.89
C SER A 124 -5.73 2.85 -17.09
N PRO A 125 -5.75 2.72 -15.75
CA PRO A 125 -4.53 2.60 -14.96
C PRO A 125 -3.85 1.25 -15.23
N ASP A 126 -2.73 1.34 -15.93
CA ASP A 126 -1.90 0.23 -16.38
C ASP A 126 -1.37 -0.64 -15.21
N ASP A 127 -1.37 -1.95 -15.42
CA ASP A 127 -0.97 -3.08 -14.54
C ASP A 127 0.53 -3.06 -14.14
N SER A 128 1.21 -1.94 -14.40
CA SER A 128 2.64 -1.75 -14.18
C SER A 128 2.99 -1.16 -12.81
N PHE A 129 2.01 -0.65 -12.06
CA PHE A 129 2.26 -0.06 -10.73
C PHE A 129 2.76 -1.08 -9.70
N ALA A 130 2.45 -2.37 -9.89
CA ALA A 130 2.65 -3.40 -8.87
C ALA A 130 4.08 -4.00 -8.80
N LYS A 131 4.96 -3.73 -9.77
CA LYS A 131 6.21 -4.52 -9.93
C LYS A 131 7.51 -3.87 -9.44
N HIS A 132 7.49 -2.64 -8.90
CA HIS A 132 8.72 -1.96 -8.51
C HIS A 132 8.66 -1.21 -7.18
N SER A 133 8.12 -1.84 -6.13
CA SER A 133 8.34 -1.37 -4.76
C SER A 133 9.22 -2.39 -4.03
N CYS A 134 10.51 -2.40 -4.36
CA CYS A 134 11.50 -3.13 -3.58
C CYS A 134 12.01 -2.20 -2.48
N VAL A 135 11.36 -2.21 -1.31
CA VAL A 135 11.99 -1.68 -0.10
C VAL A 135 12.89 -2.79 0.44
N ARG A 136 14.17 -2.80 0.02
CA ARG A 136 15.19 -3.58 0.75
C ARG A 136 15.49 -2.84 2.05
N ALA A 137 14.96 -3.33 3.17
CA ALA A 137 15.44 -2.95 4.48
C ALA A 137 16.73 -3.72 4.77
N TYR A 138 17.85 -3.00 4.83
CA TYR A 138 19.09 -3.55 5.39
C TYR A 138 19.08 -3.25 6.88
N PHE A 139 18.95 -4.29 7.72
CA PHE A 139 19.29 -4.18 9.13
C PHE A 139 20.80 -4.40 9.22
N SER A 140 21.53 -3.33 9.53
CA SER A 140 22.93 -3.44 9.91
C SER A 140 22.98 -3.40 11.43
N ASP A 141 23.20 -4.55 12.06
CA ASP A 141 23.55 -4.61 13.47
C ASP A 141 24.93 -3.95 13.62
N LEU A 142 24.98 -2.82 14.32
CA LEU A 142 26.22 -2.23 14.80
C LEU A 142 26.29 -2.54 16.30
N HIS A 143 27.18 -3.46 16.67
CA HIS A 143 27.51 -3.81 18.06
C HIS A 143 28.11 -2.64 18.83
#